data_AF-A0AAU2B757-F1
#
_entry.id   AF-A0AAU2B757-F1
#
_cell.length_a   1.000
_cell.length_b   1.000
_cell.length_c   1.000
_cell.angle_alpha   90.00
_cell.angle_beta   90.00
_cell.angle_gamma   90.00
#
_symmetry.space_group_name_H-M   'P 1'
#
loop_
_entity.id
_entity.type
_entity.pdbx_description
1 polymer ?
#
loop_
_entity_poly.entity_id
_entity_poly.type
_entity_poly.pdbx_seq_one_letter_code
_entity_poly.pdbx_strand_id
1 'polypeptide(L)'
;MATRRHANTASADTRHIFITDAILNGLPPHIAQVIAGHDSINTTMGYAAIYPKDTLEAHRSFIARRRQLRPNDEYRAVTPEEWDEFLGSFARRKLALGSCGRAYGTDCAHEHACIRCPVLIVDDGELPRMLEISQNLADRIAEAEREGWLGDVAGLSVSLAAADEKIAQLSARRTRRESPAFLGIPTFDQAAGRSTSTEPG
;
A
#
# COMPACT_ATOMS: atom_id res chain seq x y z
N MET A 1 38.50 43.41 13.50
CA MET A 1 38.27 42.25 14.39
C MET A 1 38.34 40.99 13.55
N ALA A 2 39.49 40.31 13.56
CA ALA A 2 39.72 39.09 12.79
C ALA A 2 39.35 37.87 13.64
N THR A 3 38.36 37.10 13.22
CA THR A 3 38.01 35.81 13.81
C THR A 3 39.13 34.81 13.53
N ARG A 4 39.90 34.46 14.57
CA ARG A 4 40.88 33.36 14.51
C ARG A 4 40.15 32.05 14.21
N ARG A 5 40.32 31.52 13.01
CA ARG A 5 40.08 30.09 12.73
C ARG A 5 41.22 29.31 13.38
N HIS A 6 40.94 28.57 14.44
CA HIS A 6 41.91 27.63 15.00
C HIS A 6 42.09 26.46 14.02
N ALA A 7 43.28 26.32 13.45
CA ALA A 7 43.62 25.16 12.62
C ALA A 7 43.60 23.91 13.50
N ASN A 8 42.71 22.97 13.18
CA ASN A 8 42.59 21.69 13.86
C ASN A 8 43.82 20.83 13.52
N THR A 9 44.71 20.60 14.49
CA THR A 9 46.01 19.91 14.31
C THR A 9 45.96 18.40 14.58
N ALA A 10 44.80 17.83 14.91
CA ALA A 10 44.66 16.39 15.09
C ALA A 10 44.79 15.65 13.75
N SER A 11 45.44 14.48 13.72
CA SER A 11 45.46 13.62 12.53
C SER A 11 44.02 13.25 12.13
N ALA A 12 43.81 12.93 10.84
CA ALA A 12 42.50 12.55 10.34
C ALA A 12 41.92 11.35 11.11
N ASP A 13 42.77 10.39 11.49
CA ASP A 13 42.38 9.20 12.25
C ASP A 13 41.91 9.53 13.68
N THR A 14 42.59 10.44 14.39
CA THR A 14 42.18 10.81 15.75
C THR A 14 40.84 11.57 15.74
N ARG A 15 40.60 12.41 14.73
CA ARG A 15 39.29 13.07 14.56
C ARG A 15 38.20 12.06 14.23
N HIS A 16 38.52 11.07 13.40
CA HIS A 16 37.56 10.02 13.05
C HIS A 16 37.13 9.24 14.28
N ILE A 17 38.07 8.70 15.07
CA ILE A 17 37.75 7.92 16.27
C ILE A 17 36.95 8.76 17.27
N PHE A 18 37.36 10.00 17.54
CA PHE A 18 36.68 10.87 18.50
C PHE A 18 35.24 11.21 18.08
N ILE A 19 35.04 11.61 16.82
CA ILE A 19 33.71 12.03 16.34
C ILE A 19 32.77 10.83 16.23
N THR A 20 33.24 9.68 15.74
CA THR A 20 32.45 8.45 15.69
C THR A 20 32.04 8.00 17.10
N ASP A 21 32.98 7.93 18.04
CA ASP A 21 32.70 7.52 19.43
C ASP A 21 31.73 8.48 20.13
N ALA A 22 31.92 9.79 19.98
CA ALA A 22 31.03 10.78 20.57
C ALA A 22 29.58 10.63 20.06
N ILE A 23 29.40 10.44 18.74
CA ILE A 23 28.07 10.29 18.14
C ILE A 23 27.44 8.95 18.55
N LEU A 24 28.21 7.86 18.57
CA LEU A 24 27.72 6.54 19.01
C LEU A 24 27.31 6.53 20.50
N ASN A 25 27.96 7.33 21.35
CA ASN A 25 27.58 7.51 22.75
C ASN A 25 26.51 8.60 22.98
N GLY A 26 25.80 9.01 21.92
CA GLY A 26 24.59 9.82 22.03
C GLY A 26 24.80 11.32 21.87
N LEU A 27 25.99 11.80 21.47
CA LEU A 27 26.17 13.19 21.11
C LEU A 27 25.44 13.48 19.78
N PRO A 28 24.50 14.45 19.73
CA PRO A 28 23.85 14.80 18.49
C PRO A 28 24.85 15.27 17.42
N PRO A 29 24.70 14.84 16.15
CA PRO A 29 25.67 15.16 15.08
C PRO A 29 25.93 16.65 14.87
N HIS A 30 24.93 17.51 15.08
CA HIS A 30 25.09 18.96 14.97
C HIS A 30 25.93 19.57 16.12
N ILE A 31 25.99 18.92 17.29
CA ILE A 31 26.88 19.33 18.40
C ILE A 31 28.30 18.83 18.12
N ALA A 32 28.45 17.60 17.66
CA ALA A 32 29.74 17.05 17.22
C ALA A 32 30.38 17.90 16.11
N GLN A 33 29.55 18.46 15.20
CA GLN A 33 29.98 19.39 14.15
C GLN A 33 30.65 20.65 14.71
N VAL A 34 30.03 21.26 15.74
CA VAL A 34 30.56 22.48 16.38
C VAL A 34 31.90 22.18 17.06
N ILE A 35 32.00 21.05 17.78
CA ILE A 35 33.24 20.63 18.46
C ILE A 35 34.35 20.35 17.45
N ALA A 36 34.03 19.73 16.32
CA ALA A 36 35.00 19.41 15.27
C ALA A 36 35.38 20.63 14.41
N GLY A 37 34.65 21.74 14.52
CA GLY A 37 34.85 22.95 13.72
C GLY A 37 34.50 22.76 12.24
N HIS A 38 33.52 21.92 11.94
CA HIS A 38 33.10 21.64 10.57
C HIS A 38 32.09 22.67 10.06
N ASP A 39 32.38 23.26 8.90
CA ASP A 39 31.49 24.22 8.23
C ASP A 39 30.20 23.57 7.70
N SER A 40 30.19 22.23 7.51
CA SER A 40 29.04 21.46 7.03
C SER A 40 28.77 20.23 7.91
N ILE A 41 27.49 19.98 8.17
CA ILE A 41 27.05 18.77 8.89
C ILE A 41 27.39 17.50 8.11
N ASN A 42 27.42 17.55 6.77
CA ASN A 42 27.76 16.40 5.94
C ASN A 42 29.20 15.93 6.17
N THR A 43 30.12 16.84 6.50
CA THR A 43 31.50 16.50 6.89
C THR A 43 31.53 15.72 8.20
N THR A 44 30.71 16.12 9.18
CA THR A 44 30.56 15.40 10.46
C THR A 44 29.86 14.04 10.27
N MET A 45 28.83 14.00 9.43
CA MET A 45 28.09 12.78 9.12
C MET A 45 28.94 11.75 8.37
N GLY A 46 29.99 12.17 7.66
CA GLY A 46 30.98 11.27 7.07
C GLY A 46 31.70 10.39 8.11
N TYR A 47 31.81 10.84 9.35
CA TYR A 47 32.35 10.09 10.49
C TYR A 47 31.29 9.24 11.20
N ALA A 48 30.01 9.55 10.99
CA ALA A 48 28.88 8.80 11.49
C ALA A 48 28.43 7.80 10.43
N ALA A 49 29.27 6.79 10.17
CA ALA A 49 28.81 5.61 9.43
C ALA A 49 27.74 4.91 10.28
N ILE A 50 26.47 5.27 10.05
CA ILE A 50 25.33 4.65 10.74
C ILE A 50 25.35 3.17 10.37
N TYR A 51 25.70 2.32 11.34
CA TYR A 51 25.73 0.88 11.11
C TYR A 51 24.29 0.41 10.86
N PRO A 52 24.05 -0.52 9.91
CA PRO A 52 22.70 -1.06 9.67
C PRO A 52 22.02 -1.56 10.95
N LYS A 53 22.81 -2.06 11.92
CA LYS A 53 22.34 -2.50 13.23
C LYS A 53 21.67 -1.37 14.03
N ASP A 54 22.28 -0.20 14.10
CA ASP A 54 21.78 0.90 14.95
C ASP A 54 20.48 1.46 14.38
N THR A 55 20.36 1.51 13.05
CA THR A 55 19.10 1.87 12.37
C THR A 55 18.00 0.84 12.67
N LEU A 56 18.34 -0.45 12.60
CA LEU A 56 17.38 -1.53 12.92
C LEU A 56 16.95 -1.48 14.39
N GLU A 57 17.88 -1.21 15.30
CA GLU A 57 17.61 -1.14 16.74
C GLU A 57 16.78 0.09 17.12
N ALA A 58 17.09 1.24 16.52
CA ALA A 58 16.28 2.45 16.66
C ALA A 58 14.85 2.24 16.13
N HIS A 59 14.70 1.59 14.96
CA HIS A 59 13.40 1.27 14.40
C HIS A 59 12.62 0.29 15.29
N ARG A 60 13.24 -0.78 15.76
CA ARG A 60 12.63 -1.74 16.70
C ARG A 60 12.16 -1.05 17.98
N SER A 61 13.00 -0.20 18.56
CA SER A 61 12.68 0.57 19.77
C SER A 61 11.51 1.52 19.55
N PHE A 62 11.45 2.17 18.38
CA PHE A 62 10.31 3.01 17.99
C PHE A 62 9.00 2.20 17.89
N ILE A 63 9.02 1.03 17.24
CA ILE A 63 7.84 0.16 17.13
C ILE A 63 7.40 -0.36 18.51
N ALA A 64 8.35 -0.76 19.36
CA ALA A 64 8.06 -1.24 20.71
C ALA A 64 7.35 -0.19 21.57
N ARG A 65 7.83 1.07 21.57
CA ARG A 65 7.17 2.19 22.27
C ARG A 65 5.74 2.41 21.77
N ARG A 66 5.51 2.33 20.46
CA ARG A 66 4.15 2.48 19.90
C ARG A 66 3.21 1.35 20.32
N ARG A 67 3.70 0.12 20.42
CA ARG A 67 2.91 -1.02 20.91
C ARG A 67 2.51 -0.85 22.38
N GLN A 68 3.38 -0.27 23.21
CA GLN A 68 3.07 0.00 24.63
C GLN A 68 1.97 1.06 24.82
N LEU A 69 1.84 2.01 23.89
CA LEU A 69 0.81 3.04 23.93
C LEU A 69 -0.55 2.58 23.40
N ARG A 70 -0.63 1.40 22.76
CA ARG A 70 -1.90 0.87 22.26
C ARG A 70 -2.71 0.24 23.41
N PRO A 71 -4.03 0.47 23.47
CA PRO A 71 -4.91 -0.23 24.40
C PRO A 71 -4.75 -1.75 24.28
N ASN A 72 -4.64 -2.44 25.42
CA ASN A 72 -4.45 -3.89 25.44
C ASN A 72 -5.63 -4.64 24.79
N ASP A 73 -6.84 -4.08 24.89
CA ASP A 73 -8.06 -4.62 24.29
C ASP A 73 -7.97 -4.84 22.77
N GLU A 74 -7.11 -4.10 22.05
CA GLU A 74 -6.86 -4.33 20.61
C GLU A 74 -6.10 -5.65 20.32
N TYR A 75 -5.39 -6.19 21.32
CA TYR A 75 -4.61 -7.43 21.21
C TYR A 75 -5.30 -8.64 21.83
N ARG A 76 -6.56 -8.51 22.27
CA ARG A 76 -7.29 -9.64 22.82
C ARG A 76 -7.41 -10.76 21.78
N ALA A 77 -7.44 -12.00 22.25
CA ALA A 77 -7.82 -13.11 21.39
C ALA A 77 -9.27 -12.90 20.92
N VAL A 78 -9.49 -13.06 19.62
CA VAL A 78 -10.84 -13.10 19.02
C VAL A 78 -11.49 -14.41 19.47
N THR A 79 -12.75 -14.37 19.89
CA THR A 79 -13.44 -15.59 20.33
C THR A 79 -13.81 -16.46 19.11
N PRO A 80 -14.03 -17.78 19.29
CA PRO A 80 -14.51 -18.64 18.21
C PRO A 80 -15.82 -18.13 17.59
N GLU A 81 -16.74 -17.61 18.40
CA GLU A 81 -18.04 -17.10 17.94
C GLU A 81 -17.89 -15.85 17.07
N GLU A 82 -17.01 -14.92 17.47
CA GLU A 82 -16.69 -13.73 16.67
C GLU A 82 -16.00 -14.12 15.36
N TRP A 83 -15.17 -15.16 15.40
CA TRP A 83 -14.52 -15.71 14.21
C TRP A 83 -15.53 -16.35 13.25
N ASP A 84 -16.47 -17.13 13.78
CA ASP A 84 -17.56 -17.73 13.00
C ASP A 84 -18.49 -16.67 12.42
N GLU A 85 -18.80 -15.60 13.17
CA GLU A 85 -19.58 -14.48 12.66
C GLU A 85 -18.87 -13.78 11.49
N PHE A 86 -17.57 -13.50 11.67
CA PHE A 86 -16.71 -12.89 10.65
C PHE A 86 -16.68 -13.75 9.39
N LEU A 87 -16.40 -15.05 9.51
CA LEU A 87 -16.36 -15.99 8.37
C LEU A 87 -17.74 -16.15 7.73
N GLY A 88 -18.79 -16.26 8.54
CA GLY A 88 -20.17 -16.37 8.10
C GLY A 88 -20.64 -15.14 7.32
N SER A 89 -20.03 -13.97 7.54
CA SER A 89 -20.30 -12.77 6.74
C SER A 89 -19.90 -12.94 5.27
N PHE A 90 -18.81 -13.67 4.97
CA PHE A 90 -18.35 -13.91 3.60
C PHE A 90 -19.18 -14.99 2.90
N ALA A 91 -19.54 -16.07 3.61
CA ALA A 91 -20.38 -17.14 3.07
C ALA A 91 -21.77 -16.62 2.67
N ARG A 92 -22.40 -15.80 3.53
CA ARG A 92 -23.70 -15.16 3.23
C ARG A 92 -23.65 -14.15 2.08
N ARG A 93 -22.44 -13.70 1.72
CA ARG A 93 -22.17 -12.73 0.65
C ARG A 93 -21.74 -13.38 -0.67
N LYS A 94 -21.77 -14.71 -0.75
CA LYS A 94 -21.68 -15.41 -2.04
C LYS A 94 -22.99 -15.24 -2.79
N LEU A 95 -22.87 -14.84 -4.05
CA LEU A 95 -23.98 -14.52 -4.93
C LEU A 95 -23.91 -15.40 -6.17
N ALA A 96 -25.01 -15.45 -6.91
CA ALA A 96 -25.12 -16.29 -8.10
C ALA A 96 -24.06 -15.97 -9.18
N LEU A 97 -23.63 -14.71 -9.29
CA LEU A 97 -22.64 -14.25 -10.28
C LEU A 97 -21.23 -14.08 -9.69
N GLY A 98 -21.05 -14.28 -8.38
CA GLY A 98 -19.76 -14.06 -7.74
C GLY A 98 -19.84 -13.74 -6.26
N SER A 99 -19.15 -12.68 -5.84
CA SER A 99 -19.04 -12.31 -4.42
C SER A 99 -19.24 -10.82 -4.19
N CYS A 100 -19.75 -10.45 -3.02
CA CYS A 100 -19.81 -9.05 -2.61
C CYS A 100 -18.48 -8.62 -1.97
N GLY A 101 -17.80 -7.64 -2.57
CA GLY A 101 -16.56 -7.04 -2.07
C GLY A 101 -16.74 -6.01 -0.95
N ARG A 102 -17.94 -5.93 -0.35
CA ARG A 102 -18.24 -5.02 0.76
C ARG A 102 -17.42 -5.39 2.00
N ALA A 103 -16.91 -4.40 2.72
CA ALA A 103 -16.16 -4.60 3.95
C ALA A 103 -17.02 -5.29 5.04
N TYR A 104 -16.36 -6.01 5.94
CA TYR A 104 -17.03 -6.55 7.14
C TYR A 104 -17.54 -5.39 8.03
N GLY A 105 -18.68 -5.59 8.68
CA GLY A 105 -19.27 -4.59 9.58
C GLY A 105 -19.98 -3.41 8.91
N THR A 106 -20.10 -3.38 7.58
CA THR A 106 -20.86 -2.33 6.87
C THR A 106 -22.20 -2.85 6.36
N ASP A 107 -23.28 -2.13 6.67
CA ASP A 107 -24.64 -2.40 6.21
C ASP A 107 -24.82 -2.13 4.70
N CYS A 108 -25.88 -2.68 4.12
CA CYS A 108 -26.33 -2.32 2.78
C CYS A 108 -27.82 -2.51 2.65
N ALA A 109 -28.49 -1.54 2.01
CA ALA A 109 -29.91 -1.61 1.69
C ALA A 109 -30.28 -2.82 0.80
N HIS A 110 -29.30 -3.38 0.07
CA HIS A 110 -29.50 -4.46 -0.88
C HIS A 110 -28.57 -5.62 -0.51
N GLU A 111 -28.87 -6.32 0.58
CA GLU A 111 -28.06 -7.45 1.07
C GLU A 111 -27.88 -8.58 0.03
N HIS A 112 -28.69 -8.57 -1.03
CA HIS A 112 -28.47 -9.30 -2.27
C HIS A 112 -27.95 -8.34 -3.36
N ALA A 113 -26.66 -8.44 -3.71
CA ALA A 113 -26.11 -7.54 -4.71
C ALA A 113 -26.71 -7.85 -6.08
N CYS A 114 -27.49 -6.91 -6.62
CA CYS A 114 -27.92 -6.93 -8.00
C CYS A 114 -26.74 -6.61 -8.94
N ILE A 115 -26.93 -6.81 -10.24
CA ILE A 115 -25.91 -6.51 -11.26
C ILE A 115 -25.43 -5.05 -11.24
N ARG A 116 -26.27 -4.13 -10.75
CA ARG A 116 -25.97 -2.69 -10.61
C ARG A 116 -25.04 -2.38 -9.43
N CYS A 117 -24.76 -3.35 -8.56
CA CYS A 117 -23.97 -3.10 -7.38
C CYS A 117 -22.49 -2.85 -7.74
N PRO A 118 -21.90 -1.71 -7.36
CA PRO A 118 -20.51 -1.39 -7.70
C PRO A 118 -19.54 -2.37 -7.04
N VAL A 119 -19.88 -2.87 -5.85
CA VAL A 119 -19.05 -3.81 -5.08
C VAL A 119 -19.31 -5.29 -5.43
N LEU A 120 -20.15 -5.59 -6.43
CA LEU A 120 -20.24 -6.96 -6.97
C LEU A 120 -18.94 -7.29 -7.72
N ILE A 121 -18.24 -8.30 -7.23
CA ILE A 121 -17.08 -8.90 -7.88
C ILE A 121 -17.60 -10.15 -8.60
N VAL A 122 -17.74 -10.03 -9.92
CA VAL A 122 -18.16 -11.15 -10.78
C VAL A 122 -17.01 -12.16 -10.90
N ASP A 123 -17.34 -13.44 -10.79
CA ASP A 123 -16.37 -14.53 -10.96
C ASP A 123 -15.94 -14.65 -12.44
N ASP A 124 -14.66 -14.95 -12.69
CA ASP A 124 -14.09 -15.02 -14.05
C ASP A 124 -14.85 -15.98 -14.99
N GLY A 125 -15.42 -17.06 -14.44
CA GLY A 125 -16.18 -18.06 -15.19
C GLY A 125 -17.59 -17.64 -15.60
N GLU A 126 -18.11 -16.53 -15.06
CA GLU A 126 -19.49 -16.09 -15.29
C GLU A 126 -19.63 -15.17 -16.52
N LEU A 127 -18.55 -14.90 -17.26
CA LEU A 127 -18.60 -14.07 -18.48
C LEU A 127 -19.70 -14.50 -19.47
N PRO A 128 -19.89 -15.79 -19.79
CA PRO A 128 -20.98 -16.20 -20.70
C PRO A 128 -22.36 -15.80 -20.19
N ARG A 129 -22.59 -15.94 -18.89
CA ARG A 129 -23.85 -15.59 -18.25
C ARG A 129 -24.06 -14.08 -18.18
N MET A 130 -22.99 -13.30 -18.01
CA MET A 130 -23.06 -11.83 -18.07
C MET A 130 -23.46 -11.35 -19.46
N LEU A 131 -22.95 -11.97 -20.53
CA LEU A 131 -23.35 -11.68 -21.91
C LEU A 131 -24.82 -12.04 -22.15
N GLU A 132 -25.28 -13.18 -21.63
CA GLU A 132 -26.70 -13.58 -21.69
C GLU A 132 -27.60 -12.55 -20.99
N ILE A 133 -27.21 -12.08 -19.79
CA ILE A 133 -27.96 -11.05 -19.05
C ILE A 133 -28.00 -9.73 -19.84
N SER A 134 -26.87 -9.29 -20.41
CA SER A 134 -26.82 -8.07 -21.24
C SER A 134 -27.77 -8.19 -22.44
N GLN A 135 -27.74 -9.31 -23.16
CA GLN A 135 -28.65 -9.54 -24.29
C GLN A 135 -30.13 -9.55 -23.86
N ASN A 136 -30.46 -10.24 -22.76
CA ASN A 136 -31.82 -10.28 -22.26
C ASN A 136 -32.34 -8.89 -21.88
N LEU A 137 -31.49 -8.07 -21.25
CA LEU A 137 -31.82 -6.70 -20.90
C LEU A 137 -32.08 -5.85 -22.14
N ALA A 138 -31.27 -5.99 -23.19
CA ALA A 138 -31.49 -5.31 -24.47
C ALA A 138 -32.84 -5.70 -25.10
N ASP A 139 -33.18 -7.00 -25.09
CA ASP A 139 -34.45 -7.49 -25.62
C ASP A 139 -35.66 -6.94 -24.83
N ARG A 140 -35.54 -6.86 -23.50
CA ARG A 140 -36.58 -6.28 -22.62
C ARG A 140 -36.70 -4.77 -22.79
N ILE A 141 -35.60 -4.05 -23.03
CA ILE A 141 -35.64 -2.61 -23.35
C ILE A 141 -36.39 -2.41 -24.67
N ALA A 142 -36.05 -3.16 -25.71
CA ALA A 142 -36.71 -3.04 -27.01
C ALA A 142 -38.21 -3.35 -26.93
N GLU A 143 -38.63 -4.28 -26.06
CA GLU A 143 -40.04 -4.52 -25.77
C GLU A 143 -40.69 -3.32 -25.07
N ALA A 144 -40.10 -2.83 -23.99
CA ALA A 144 -40.61 -1.68 -23.26
C ALA A 144 -40.72 -0.42 -24.13
N GLU A 145 -39.80 -0.22 -25.09
CA GLU A 145 -39.88 0.85 -26.08
C GLU A 145 -41.08 0.70 -27.03
N ARG A 146 -41.33 -0.52 -27.54
CA ARG A 146 -42.48 -0.78 -28.41
C ARG A 146 -43.82 -0.55 -27.71
N GLU A 147 -43.90 -0.94 -26.43
CA GLU A 147 -45.11 -0.81 -25.62
C GLU A 147 -45.25 0.57 -24.95
N GLY A 148 -44.23 1.44 -25.06
CA GLY A 148 -44.23 2.78 -24.49
C GLY A 148 -44.05 2.83 -22.97
N TRP A 149 -43.48 1.80 -22.35
CA TRP A 149 -43.22 1.73 -20.91
C TRP A 149 -41.95 2.48 -20.52
N LEU A 150 -42.02 3.82 -20.55
CA LEU A 150 -40.86 4.70 -20.36
C LEU A 150 -40.12 4.47 -19.02
N GLY A 151 -40.85 4.14 -17.95
CA GLY A 151 -40.24 3.83 -16.64
C GLY A 151 -39.36 2.58 -16.69
N ASP A 152 -39.83 1.54 -17.38
CA ASP A 152 -39.09 0.28 -17.53
C ASP A 152 -37.90 0.47 -18.45
N VAL A 153 -38.04 1.23 -19.54
CA VAL A 153 -36.90 1.60 -20.40
C VAL A 153 -35.80 2.26 -19.57
N ALA A 154 -36.14 3.25 -18.75
CA ALA A 154 -35.16 3.94 -17.91
C ALA A 154 -34.50 2.98 -16.89
N GLY A 155 -35.29 2.16 -16.20
CA GLY A 155 -34.79 1.20 -15.24
C GLY A 155 -33.89 0.14 -15.87
N LEU A 156 -34.34 -0.51 -16.93
CA LEU A 156 -33.61 -1.57 -17.61
C LEU A 156 -32.31 -1.05 -18.26
N SER A 157 -32.32 0.18 -18.80
CA SER A 157 -31.12 0.81 -19.38
C SER A 157 -30.00 0.96 -18.34
N VAL A 158 -30.33 1.29 -17.09
CA VAL A 158 -29.34 1.34 -15.99
C VAL A 158 -28.79 -0.05 -15.67
N SER A 159 -29.63 -1.09 -15.70
CA SER A 159 -29.16 -2.48 -15.53
C SER A 159 -28.23 -2.90 -16.66
N LEU A 160 -28.56 -2.55 -17.91
CA LEU A 160 -27.77 -2.90 -19.09
C LEU A 160 -26.38 -2.24 -19.02
N ALA A 161 -26.34 -0.94 -18.74
CA ALA A 161 -25.07 -0.23 -18.58
C ALA A 161 -24.18 -0.84 -17.48
N ALA A 162 -24.78 -1.25 -16.35
CA ALA A 162 -24.04 -1.95 -15.31
C ALA A 162 -23.55 -3.34 -15.76
N ALA A 163 -24.35 -4.09 -16.51
CA ALA A 163 -23.94 -5.38 -17.06
C ALA A 163 -22.72 -5.24 -17.99
N ASP A 164 -22.77 -4.27 -18.89
CA ASP A 164 -21.69 -3.99 -19.86
C ASP A 164 -20.42 -3.51 -19.17
N GLU A 165 -20.54 -2.68 -18.12
CA GLU A 165 -19.38 -2.29 -17.32
C GLU A 165 -18.72 -3.50 -16.66
N LYS A 166 -19.51 -4.42 -16.09
CA LYS A 166 -18.97 -5.65 -15.47
C LYS A 166 -18.31 -6.56 -16.51
N ILE A 167 -18.87 -6.67 -17.73
CA ILE A 167 -18.25 -7.42 -18.85
C ILE A 167 -16.89 -6.80 -19.23
N ALA A 168 -16.83 -5.47 -19.34
CA ALA A 168 -15.58 -4.76 -19.63
C ALA A 168 -14.53 -4.99 -18.53
N GLN A 169 -14.94 -4.94 -17.25
CA GLN A 169 -14.08 -5.24 -16.11
C GLN A 169 -13.54 -6.67 -16.15
N LEU A 170 -14.37 -7.67 -16.46
CA LEU A 170 -13.94 -9.06 -16.60
C LEU A 170 -12.91 -9.21 -17.72
N SER A 171 -13.17 -8.60 -18.88
CA SER A 171 -12.25 -8.62 -20.02
C SER A 171 -10.89 -8.01 -19.66
N ALA A 172 -10.89 -6.83 -19.04
CA ALA A 172 -9.67 -6.16 -18.61
C ALA A 172 -8.88 -6.97 -17.56
N ARG A 173 -9.56 -7.63 -16.61
CA ARG A 173 -8.92 -8.52 -15.62
C ARG A 173 -8.26 -9.72 -16.30
N ARG A 174 -8.95 -10.33 -17.26
CA ARG A 174 -8.40 -11.46 -18.04
C ARG A 174 -7.15 -11.06 -18.81
N THR A 175 -7.19 -9.95 -19.54
CA THR A 175 -6.02 -9.41 -20.25
C THR A 175 -4.86 -9.14 -19.30
N ARG A 176 -5.13 -8.54 -18.13
CA ARG A 176 -4.09 -8.27 -17.13
C ARG A 176 -3.47 -9.55 -16.57
N ARG A 177 -4.28 -10.59 -16.34
CA ARG A 177 -3.81 -11.89 -15.82
C ARG A 177 -2.98 -12.65 -16.86
N GLU A 178 -3.31 -12.51 -18.13
CA GLU A 178 -2.54 -13.09 -19.25
C GLU A 178 -1.28 -12.27 -19.58
N SER A 179 -1.22 -11.01 -19.15
CA SER A 179 -0.06 -10.14 -19.32
C SER A 179 1.02 -10.45 -18.28
N PRO A 180 2.30 -10.63 -18.70
CA PRO A 180 3.39 -10.84 -17.75
C PRO A 180 3.58 -9.59 -16.89
N ALA A 181 3.40 -9.74 -15.57
CA ALA A 181 3.77 -8.70 -14.62
C ALA A 181 5.27 -8.78 -14.32
N PHE A 182 6.04 -7.80 -14.80
CA PHE A 182 7.44 -7.69 -14.43
C PHE A 182 7.54 -7.20 -12.99
N LEU A 183 7.75 -8.13 -12.06
CA LEU A 183 7.85 -7.84 -10.62
C LEU A 183 9.17 -7.15 -10.24
N GLY A 184 10.09 -6.95 -11.20
CA GLY A 184 11.39 -6.34 -10.97
C GLY A 184 12.17 -7.08 -9.91
N ILE A 185 12.89 -8.15 -10.29
CA ILE A 185 13.97 -8.61 -9.42
C ILE A 185 15.04 -7.52 -9.53
N PRO A 186 15.31 -6.74 -8.46
CA PRO A 186 16.36 -5.75 -8.52
C PRO A 186 17.67 -6.48 -8.81
N THR A 187 18.34 -6.10 -9.88
CA THR A 187 19.64 -6.64 -10.22
C THR A 187 20.69 -6.05 -9.29
N PHE A 188 21.77 -6.76 -8.98
CA PHE A 188 22.78 -6.31 -8.01
C PHE A 188 23.39 -4.93 -8.37
N ASP A 189 23.46 -4.64 -9.66
CA ASP A 189 23.82 -3.36 -10.30
C ASP A 189 22.83 -2.21 -9.96
N GLN A 190 21.54 -2.49 -9.81
CA GLN A 190 20.54 -1.51 -9.36
C GLN A 190 20.60 -1.26 -7.85
N ALA A 191 21.03 -2.26 -7.06
CA ALA A 191 21.31 -2.10 -5.63
C ALA A 191 22.65 -1.37 -5.36
N ALA A 192 23.59 -1.41 -6.30
CA ALA A 192 24.93 -0.84 -6.18
C ALA A 192 25.02 0.67 -6.50
N GLY A 193 23.91 1.36 -6.76
CA GLY A 193 23.88 2.79 -7.11
C GLY A 193 24.23 3.78 -5.98
N ARG A 194 24.88 3.34 -4.89
CA ARG A 194 25.39 4.25 -3.84
C ARG A 194 26.77 3.84 -3.34
N SER A 195 27.69 3.52 -4.24
CA SER A 195 29.12 3.72 -3.99
C SER A 195 29.52 5.03 -4.66
N THR A 196 29.76 6.06 -3.84
CA THR A 196 30.39 7.30 -4.29
C THR A 196 31.76 6.93 -4.88
N SER A 197 31.91 7.13 -6.18
CA SER A 197 33.20 7.07 -6.87
C SER A 197 34.11 8.16 -6.32
N THR A 198 35.11 7.77 -5.53
CA THR A 198 36.27 8.61 -5.24
C THR A 198 37.27 8.43 -6.40
N GLU A 199 37.46 9.47 -7.21
CA GLU A 199 38.58 9.54 -8.16
C GLU A 199 39.91 9.67 -7.42
N PRO A 200 40.99 8.99 -7.86
CA PRO A 200 42.33 9.22 -7.34
C PRO A 200 43.02 10.36 -8.11
N GLY A 201 43.46 11.38 -7.38
CA GLY A 201 44.50 12.33 -7.78
C GLY A 201 45.80 12.03 -7.06
#